data_AF-A0A6N7SC54-F1
#
_entry.id   AF-A0A6N7SC54-F1
#
_cell.length_a   1.000
_cell.length_b   1.000
_cell.length_c   1.000
_cell.angle_alpha   90.00
_cell.angle_beta   90.00
_cell.angle_gamma   90.00
#
_symmetry.space_group_name_H-M   'P 1'
#
loop_
_entity.id
_entity.type
_entity.pdbx_description
1 polymer ?
#
loop_
_entity_poly.entity_id
_entity_poly.type
_entity_poly.pdbx_seq_one_letter_code
_entity_poly.pdbx_strand_id
1 'polypeptide(L)'
;MTEYIHLSIVEVDRAERLAKKPTEQLTASERWVVILKYAGDPSKRAWIRKIMELDEGCRKAVERMEAIPREMVEFMRQTDEMAHKMELMEQYFNGERKGFQQGILINKVHLIRKKAAKGKTAEAIAEALEEEITFIEKILKIIQAHPNFSDSQIAKQLTKNKRSKKKDNAVRLIYP
;
A
#
# COMPACT_ATOMS: atom_id res chain seq x y z
N MET A 1 -1.85 -4.68 26.03
CA MET A 1 -2.30 -3.29 25.81
C MET A 1 -1.25 -2.43 25.08
N THR A 2 -0.37 -3.05 24.30
CA THR A 2 0.45 -2.41 23.25
C THR A 2 0.59 -3.38 22.07
N GLU A 3 -0.53 -3.92 21.60
CA GLU A 3 -0.70 -4.26 20.18
C GLU A 3 -0.98 -2.99 19.34
N TYR A 4 -0.82 -1.79 19.93
CA TYR A 4 -1.48 -0.55 19.46
C TYR A 4 -0.61 0.71 19.49
N ILE A 5 0.72 0.62 19.45
CA ILE A 5 1.53 1.83 19.22
C ILE A 5 2.45 1.60 18.02
N HIS A 6 1.81 1.44 16.86
CA HIS A 6 2.39 1.84 15.59
C HIS A 6 2.34 3.39 15.54
N LEU A 7 3.21 4.07 16.29
CA LEU A 7 3.38 5.53 16.17
C LEU A 7 4.33 5.87 15.01
N SER A 8 4.00 5.39 13.82
CA SER A 8 4.59 5.84 12.56
C SER A 8 3.87 7.11 12.03
N ILE A 9 3.54 8.06 12.92
CA ILE A 9 2.64 9.18 12.61
C ILE A 9 3.25 10.53 12.99
N VAL A 10 4.55 10.70 12.78
CA VAL A 10 5.11 12.04 12.67
C VAL A 10 6.04 12.08 11.46
N GLU A 11 5.55 12.69 10.38
CA GLU A 11 6.37 13.01 9.21
C GLU A 11 7.61 13.78 9.67
N VAL A 12 8.79 13.31 9.24
CA VAL A 12 10.10 13.90 9.53
C VAL A 12 10.08 15.40 9.17
N ASP A 13 9.56 15.72 8.00
CA ASP A 13 9.42 17.07 7.46
C ASP A 13 8.64 18.02 8.37
N ARG A 14 7.62 17.50 9.07
CA ARG A 14 6.78 18.32 9.94
C ARG A 14 7.53 18.73 11.19
N ALA A 15 8.29 17.81 11.78
CA ALA A 15 9.01 18.07 13.02
C ALA A 15 10.24 18.99 12.80
N GLU A 16 10.93 18.86 11.66
CA GLU A 16 12.09 19.72 11.33
C GLU A 16 11.68 21.19 11.14
N ARG A 17 10.53 21.44 10.51
CA ARG A 17 10.04 22.82 10.29
C ARG A 17 9.73 23.54 11.60
N LEU A 18 9.35 22.81 12.65
CA LEU A 18 9.06 23.38 13.97
C LEU A 18 10.30 23.93 14.67
N ALA A 19 11.51 23.52 14.27
CA ALA A 19 12.76 24.05 14.85
C ALA A 19 12.98 25.53 14.53
N LYS A 20 12.29 26.07 13.52
CA LYS A 20 12.33 27.48 13.14
C LYS A 20 11.49 28.37 14.05
N LYS A 21 10.62 27.78 14.88
CA LYS A 21 9.69 28.49 15.76
C LYS A 21 10.21 28.44 17.19
N PRO A 22 10.18 29.55 17.96
CA PRO A 22 10.53 29.52 19.38
C PRO A 22 9.68 28.50 20.13
N THR A 23 10.29 27.76 21.06
CA THR A 23 9.62 26.66 21.78
C THR A 23 8.38 27.13 22.52
N GLU A 24 8.43 28.34 23.08
CA GLU A 24 7.37 28.96 23.87
C GLU A 24 6.15 29.30 23.01
N GLN A 25 6.32 29.40 21.69
CA GLN A 25 5.24 29.66 20.74
C GLN A 25 4.62 28.38 20.18
N LEU A 26 5.21 27.20 20.43
CA LEU A 26 4.68 25.93 19.96
C LEU A 26 3.33 25.63 20.63
N THR A 27 2.37 25.23 19.83
CA THR A 27 1.09 24.71 20.35
C THR A 27 1.31 23.38 21.07
N ALA A 28 0.34 22.96 21.90
CA ALA A 28 0.39 21.65 22.56
C ALA A 28 0.65 20.51 21.57
N SER A 29 -0.09 20.44 20.46
CA SER A 29 0.09 19.39 19.44
C SER A 29 1.46 19.46 18.75
N GLU A 30 2.01 20.65 18.51
CA GLU A 30 3.36 20.80 17.95
C GLU A 30 4.45 20.31 18.92
N ARG A 31 4.27 20.54 20.23
CA ARG A 31 5.17 20.01 21.27
C ARG A 31 5.18 18.47 21.27
N TRP A 32 4.00 17.85 21.17
CA TRP A 32 3.87 16.39 21.04
C TRP A 32 4.56 15.83 19.80
N VAL A 33 4.41 16.52 18.65
CA VAL A 33 5.10 16.15 17.40
C VAL A 33 6.62 16.11 17.59
N VAL A 34 7.21 17.11 18.25
CA VAL A 34 8.65 17.15 18.52
C VAL A 34 9.08 16.04 19.47
N ILE A 35 8.32 15.80 20.55
CA ILE A 35 8.64 14.78 21.57
C ILE A 35 8.61 13.37 20.99
N LEU A 36 7.51 13.00 20.33
CA LEU A 36 7.36 11.68 19.73
C LEU A 36 8.43 11.40 18.66
N LYS A 37 8.96 12.46 18.03
CA LYS A 37 10.00 12.33 17.01
C LYS A 37 11.42 12.27 17.57
N TYR A 38 11.74 13.14 18.53
CA TYR A 38 13.12 13.44 18.91
C TYR A 38 13.47 13.17 20.38
N ALA A 39 12.57 12.60 21.19
CA ALA A 39 12.87 12.29 22.60
C ALA A 39 14.14 11.46 22.78
N GLY A 40 14.41 10.53 21.86
CA GLY A 40 15.64 9.73 21.85
C GLY A 40 16.86 10.35 21.17
N ASP A 41 16.76 11.54 20.56
CA ASP A 41 17.83 12.18 19.79
C ASP A 41 18.75 13.02 20.70
N PRO A 42 20.04 12.63 20.89
CA PRO A 42 20.98 13.38 21.70
C PRO A 42 21.16 14.84 21.25
N SER A 43 21.08 15.10 19.95
CA SER A 43 21.27 16.44 19.37
C SER A 43 20.11 17.40 19.67
N LYS A 44 18.94 16.87 20.07
CA LYS A 44 17.72 17.65 20.35
C LYS A 44 17.41 17.75 21.84
N ARG A 45 18.23 17.17 22.73
CA ARG A 45 18.01 17.15 24.18
C ARG A 45 17.69 18.51 24.80
N ALA A 46 18.39 19.57 24.40
CA ALA A 46 18.14 20.91 24.94
C ALA A 46 16.72 21.42 24.59
N TRP A 47 16.24 21.11 23.39
CA TRP A 47 14.90 21.48 22.94
C TRP A 47 13.82 20.65 23.63
N ILE A 48 14.05 19.34 23.76
CA ILE A 48 13.17 18.43 24.49
C ILE A 48 13.01 18.86 25.95
N ARG A 49 14.10 19.22 26.64
CA ARG A 49 14.02 19.74 28.02
C ARG A 49 13.13 20.96 28.16
N LYS A 50 13.27 21.94 27.26
CA LYS A 50 12.39 23.13 27.25
C LYS A 50 10.92 22.76 27.06
N ILE A 51 10.63 21.77 26.20
CA ILE A 51 9.26 21.30 26.01
C ILE A 51 8.72 20.62 27.28
N MET A 52 9.54 19.82 27.96
CA MET A 52 9.17 19.15 29.22
C MET A 52 8.87 20.15 30.35
N GLU A 53 9.55 21.30 30.38
CA GLU A 53 9.26 22.38 31.33
C GLU A 53 7.90 23.07 31.04
N LEU A 54 7.52 23.16 29.77
CA LEU A 54 6.30 23.84 29.33
C LEU A 54 5.05 22.93 29.27
N ASP A 55 5.24 21.61 29.18
CA ASP A 55 4.16 20.65 28.97
C ASP A 55 4.36 19.39 29.83
N GLU A 56 3.56 19.28 30.89
CA GLU A 56 3.62 18.14 31.82
C GLU A 56 3.29 16.80 31.15
N GLY A 57 2.41 16.79 30.15
CA GLY A 57 2.05 15.59 29.41
C GLY A 57 3.23 15.08 28.59
N CYS A 58 3.93 15.99 27.91
CA CYS A 58 5.17 15.67 27.19
C CYS A 58 6.27 15.19 28.14
N ARG A 59 6.42 15.82 29.33
CA ARG A 59 7.39 15.38 30.35
C ARG A 59 7.16 13.94 30.79
N LYS A 60 5.93 13.62 31.18
CA LYS A 60 5.55 12.24 31.58
C LYS A 60 5.78 11.23 30.46
N ALA A 61 5.55 11.63 29.20
CA ALA A 61 5.81 10.76 28.06
C ALA A 61 7.31 10.46 27.90
N VAL A 62 8.18 11.46 27.98
CA VAL A 62 9.64 11.27 27.91
C VAL A 62 10.12 10.40 29.06
N GLU A 63 9.71 10.68 30.30
CA GLU A 63 10.05 9.86 31.48
C GLU A 63 9.62 8.40 31.28
N ARG A 64 8.43 8.17 30.70
CA ARG A 64 7.94 6.82 30.45
C ARG A 64 8.72 6.11 29.34
N MET A 65 9.14 6.83 28.30
CA MET A 65 9.98 6.31 27.22
C MET A 65 11.39 5.95 27.73
N GLU A 66 11.99 6.79 28.58
CA GLU A 66 13.30 6.53 29.20
C GLU A 66 13.25 5.34 30.16
N ALA A 67 12.10 5.10 30.81
CA ALA A 67 11.89 3.95 31.68
C ALA A 67 11.71 2.61 30.93
N ILE A 68 11.67 2.60 29.59
CA ILE A 68 11.59 1.36 28.82
C ILE A 68 12.96 0.67 28.88
N PRO A 69 13.03 -0.61 29.32
CA PRO A 69 14.28 -1.35 29.35
C PRO A 69 14.93 -1.43 27.97
N ARG A 70 16.27 -1.28 27.89
CA ARG A 70 17.01 -1.34 26.63
C ARG A 70 16.74 -2.63 25.84
N GLU A 71 16.68 -3.77 26.53
CA GLU A 71 16.37 -5.07 25.91
C GLU A 71 15.00 -5.07 25.22
N MET A 72 14.00 -4.38 25.81
CA MET A 72 12.68 -4.24 25.20
C MET A 72 12.72 -3.36 23.95
N VAL A 73 13.52 -2.28 23.97
CA VAL A 73 13.72 -1.41 22.80
C VAL A 73 14.41 -2.17 21.67
N GLU A 74 15.43 -2.97 21.98
CA GLU A 74 16.13 -3.81 21.01
C GLU A 74 15.21 -4.88 20.41
N PHE A 75 14.39 -5.53 21.24
CA PHE A 75 13.38 -6.48 20.78
C PHE A 75 12.38 -5.81 19.82
N MET A 76 11.81 -4.66 20.19
CA MET A 76 10.89 -3.90 19.34
C MET A 76 11.53 -3.55 17.99
N ARG A 77 12.79 -3.10 17.99
CA ARG A 77 13.53 -2.81 16.75
C ARG A 77 13.68 -4.05 15.87
N GLN A 78 14.02 -5.20 16.45
CA GLN A 78 14.18 -6.45 15.71
C GLN A 78 12.85 -6.92 15.10
N THR A 79 11.75 -6.81 15.84
CA THR A 79 10.43 -7.19 15.35
C THR A 79 9.94 -6.25 14.24
N ASP A 80 10.18 -4.94 14.38
CA ASP A 80 9.82 -3.95 13.34
C ASP A 80 10.62 -4.18 12.05
N GLU A 81 11.92 -4.46 12.16
CA GLU A 81 12.77 -4.79 11.00
C GLU A 81 12.31 -6.07 10.31
N MET A 82 11.90 -7.09 11.09
CA MET A 82 11.38 -8.33 10.52
C MET A 82 10.03 -8.09 9.84
N ALA A 83 9.11 -7.36 10.48
CA ALA A 83 7.81 -7.02 9.91
C ALA A 83 7.97 -6.26 8.58
N HIS A 84 8.84 -5.27 8.54
CA HIS A 84 9.14 -4.53 7.30
C HIS A 84 9.72 -5.43 6.20
N LYS A 85 10.63 -6.35 6.55
CA LYS A 85 11.18 -7.32 5.59
C LYS A 85 10.09 -8.25 5.05
N MET A 86 9.19 -8.72 5.92
CA MET A 86 8.07 -9.57 5.52
C MET A 86 7.11 -8.81 4.60
N GLU A 87 6.82 -7.54 4.88
CA GLU A 87 5.99 -6.70 4.03
C GLU A 87 6.62 -6.51 2.64
N LEU A 88 7.91 -6.16 2.57
CA LEU A 88 8.64 -6.03 1.31
C LEU A 88 8.62 -7.34 0.50
N MET A 89 8.83 -8.47 1.18
CA MET A 89 8.79 -9.78 0.54
C MET A 89 7.40 -10.10 0.01
N GLU A 90 6.34 -9.81 0.76
CA GLU A 90 4.97 -9.98 0.31
C GLU A 90 4.66 -9.09 -0.90
N GLN A 91 5.09 -7.82 -0.87
CA GLN A 91 4.93 -6.89 -1.98
C GLN A 91 5.65 -7.41 -3.24
N TYR A 92 6.87 -7.93 -3.09
CA TYR A 92 7.63 -8.53 -4.18
C TYR A 92 6.89 -9.72 -4.80
N PHE A 93 6.48 -10.70 -3.99
CA PHE A 93 5.76 -11.88 -4.49
C PHE A 93 4.40 -11.52 -5.09
N ASN A 94 3.68 -10.57 -4.49
CA ASN A 94 2.44 -10.06 -5.06
C ASN A 94 2.68 -9.35 -6.40
N GLY A 95 3.79 -8.62 -6.54
CA GLY A 95 4.23 -8.00 -7.77
C GLY A 95 4.51 -9.04 -8.86
N GLU A 96 5.35 -10.04 -8.57
CA GLU A 96 5.68 -11.12 -9.49
C GLU A 96 4.44 -11.90 -9.92
N ARG A 97 3.59 -12.33 -8.98
CA ARG A 97 2.35 -13.06 -9.29
C ARG A 97 1.40 -12.24 -10.17
N LYS A 98 1.23 -10.94 -9.87
CA LYS A 98 0.41 -10.04 -10.70
C LYS A 98 1.03 -9.87 -12.09
N GLY A 99 2.34 -9.71 -12.19
CA GLY A 99 3.07 -9.59 -13.45
C GLY A 99 2.90 -10.85 -14.31
N PHE A 100 3.12 -12.02 -13.73
CA PHE A 100 2.95 -13.31 -14.40
C PHE A 100 1.52 -13.51 -14.92
N GLN A 101 0.52 -13.29 -14.06
CA GLN A 101 -0.89 -13.40 -14.47
C GLN A 101 -1.29 -12.39 -15.56
N GLN A 102 -0.76 -11.16 -15.48
CA GLN A 102 -0.96 -10.15 -16.53
C GLN A 102 -0.32 -10.59 -17.84
N GLY A 103 0.91 -11.12 -17.80
CA GLY A 103 1.61 -11.64 -18.98
C GLY A 103 0.84 -12.75 -19.68
N ILE A 104 0.31 -13.72 -18.93
CA ILE A 104 -0.55 -14.79 -19.47
C ILE A 104 -1.78 -14.18 -20.17
N LEU A 105 -2.48 -13.25 -19.51
CA LEU A 105 -3.69 -12.67 -20.07
C LEU A 105 -3.41 -11.85 -21.33
N ILE A 106 -2.32 -11.07 -21.35
CA ILE A 106 -1.90 -10.30 -22.52
C ILE A 106 -1.59 -11.25 -23.69
N ASN A 107 -0.87 -12.35 -23.43
CA ASN A 107 -0.57 -13.34 -24.46
C ASN A 107 -1.84 -14.02 -25.00
N LYS A 108 -2.80 -14.36 -24.13
CA LYS A 108 -4.10 -14.90 -24.57
C LYS A 108 -4.82 -13.91 -25.49
N VAL A 109 -4.91 -12.63 -25.11
CA VAL A 109 -5.51 -11.58 -25.95
C VAL A 109 -4.79 -11.48 -27.30
N HIS A 110 -3.46 -11.49 -27.30
CA HIS A 110 -2.65 -11.45 -28.51
C HIS A 110 -2.98 -12.60 -29.47
N LEU A 111 -3.02 -13.84 -28.96
CA LEU A 111 -3.32 -15.03 -29.74
C LEU A 111 -4.75 -15.00 -30.31
N ILE A 112 -5.73 -14.57 -29.51
CA ILE A 112 -7.12 -14.43 -29.93
C ILE A 112 -7.24 -13.41 -31.05
N ARG A 113 -6.66 -12.22 -30.87
CA ARG A 113 -6.65 -11.16 -31.89
C ARG A 113 -6.01 -11.64 -33.19
N LYS A 114 -4.85 -12.30 -33.10
CA LYS A 114 -4.14 -12.86 -34.26
C LYS A 114 -4.95 -13.91 -35.00
N LYS A 115 -5.69 -14.78 -34.29
CA LYS A 115 -6.56 -15.79 -34.92
C LYS A 115 -7.83 -15.16 -35.51
N ALA A 116 -8.44 -14.18 -34.85
CA ALA A 116 -9.59 -13.45 -35.34
C ALA A 116 -9.27 -12.65 -36.61
N ALA A 117 -8.09 -12.03 -36.69
CA ALA A 117 -7.61 -11.36 -37.90
C ALA A 117 -7.44 -12.31 -39.10
N LYS A 118 -7.33 -13.62 -38.86
CA LYS A 118 -7.33 -14.67 -39.89
C LYS A 118 -8.75 -15.18 -40.24
N GLY A 119 -9.81 -14.53 -39.74
CA GLY A 119 -11.19 -14.89 -40.00
C GLY A 119 -11.71 -16.11 -39.23
N LYS A 120 -11.01 -16.56 -38.17
CA LYS A 120 -11.49 -17.70 -37.36
C LYS A 120 -12.67 -17.29 -36.47
N THR A 121 -13.66 -18.18 -36.32
CA THR A 121 -14.82 -17.99 -35.43
C THR A 121 -14.42 -18.10 -33.96
N ALA A 122 -15.30 -17.66 -33.06
CA ALA A 122 -15.05 -17.73 -31.61
C ALA A 122 -14.88 -19.19 -31.13
N GLU A 123 -15.68 -20.11 -31.67
CA GLU A 123 -15.65 -21.55 -31.36
C GLU A 123 -14.32 -22.17 -31.79
N ALA A 124 -13.89 -21.91 -33.03
CA ALA A 124 -12.62 -22.43 -33.55
C ALA A 124 -11.40 -21.84 -32.81
N ILE A 125 -11.51 -20.61 -32.29
CA ILE A 125 -10.46 -20.02 -31.44
C ILE A 125 -10.47 -20.65 -30.06
N ALA A 126 -11.64 -20.86 -29.46
CA ALA A 126 -11.82 -21.46 -28.15
C ALA A 126 -11.27 -22.88 -28.11
N GLU A 127 -11.64 -23.72 -29.09
CA GLU A 127 -11.09 -25.06 -29.25
C GLU A 127 -9.57 -25.03 -29.42
N ALA A 128 -9.06 -24.22 -30.35
CA ALA A 128 -7.63 -24.17 -30.66
C ALA A 128 -6.75 -23.48 -29.60
N LEU A 129 -7.34 -22.94 -28.53
CA LEU A 129 -6.64 -22.38 -27.37
C LEU A 129 -7.02 -23.09 -26.07
N GLU A 130 -7.90 -24.09 -26.13
CA GLU A 130 -8.47 -24.78 -24.96
C GLU A 130 -9.04 -23.79 -23.92
N GLU A 131 -9.80 -22.79 -24.41
CA GLU A 131 -10.43 -21.77 -23.58
C GLU A 131 -11.96 -21.81 -23.70
N GLU A 132 -12.63 -21.22 -22.72
CA GLU A 132 -14.09 -21.02 -22.76
C GLU A 132 -14.50 -20.10 -23.91
N ILE A 133 -15.48 -20.53 -24.72
CA ILE A 133 -16.03 -19.73 -25.84
C ILE A 133 -16.49 -18.34 -25.34
N THR A 134 -17.17 -18.30 -24.20
CA THR A 134 -17.66 -17.06 -23.58
C THR A 134 -16.52 -16.07 -23.23
N PHE A 135 -15.33 -16.59 -22.91
CA PHE A 135 -14.15 -15.77 -22.66
C PHE A 135 -13.60 -15.18 -23.97
N ILE A 136 -13.54 -16.00 -25.03
CA ILE A 136 -13.14 -15.56 -26.37
C ILE A 136 -14.08 -14.46 -26.88
N GLU A 137 -15.39 -14.70 -26.86
CA GLU A 137 -16.39 -13.72 -27.30
C GLU A 137 -16.27 -12.39 -26.59
N LYS A 138 -16.02 -12.42 -25.27
CA LYS A 138 -15.83 -11.21 -24.47
C LYS A 138 -14.62 -10.41 -24.95
N ILE A 139 -13.52 -11.07 -25.29
CA ILE A 139 -12.32 -10.42 -25.81
C ILE A 139 -12.60 -9.85 -27.21
N LEU A 140 -13.24 -10.60 -28.09
CA LEU A 140 -13.60 -10.15 -29.44
C LEU A 140 -14.52 -8.92 -29.40
N LYS A 141 -15.51 -8.89 -28.51
CA LYS A 141 -16.37 -7.72 -28.28
C LYS A 141 -15.56 -6.47 -27.90
N ILE A 142 -14.54 -6.62 -27.05
CA ILE A 142 -13.66 -5.50 -26.67
C ILE A 142 -12.79 -5.05 -27.85
N ILE A 143 -12.24 -5.99 -28.63
CA ILE A 143 -11.45 -5.69 -29.83
C ILE A 143 -12.29 -4.91 -30.84
N GLN A 144 -13.54 -5.34 -31.07
CA GLN A 144 -14.47 -4.67 -31.98
C GLN A 144 -14.86 -3.27 -31.48
N ALA A 145 -15.14 -3.12 -30.20
CA ALA A 145 -15.47 -1.83 -29.60
C ALA A 145 -14.28 -0.86 -29.57
N HIS A 146 -13.06 -1.37 -29.48
CA HIS A 146 -11.83 -0.57 -29.38
C HIS A 146 -10.70 -1.12 -30.27
N PRO A 147 -10.78 -0.95 -31.61
CA PRO A 147 -9.80 -1.52 -32.54
C PRO A 147 -8.36 -1.04 -32.31
N ASN A 148 -8.19 0.18 -31.78
CA ASN A 148 -6.89 0.80 -31.53
C ASN A 148 -6.26 0.40 -30.18
N PHE A 149 -6.94 -0.42 -29.37
CA PHE A 149 -6.35 -0.84 -28.09
C PHE A 149 -5.24 -1.86 -28.31
N SER A 150 -4.12 -1.68 -27.61
CA SER A 150 -3.10 -2.71 -27.45
C SER A 150 -3.61 -3.91 -26.66
N ASP A 151 -2.95 -5.06 -26.78
CA ASP A 151 -3.29 -6.27 -26.02
C ASP A 151 -3.27 -6.01 -24.50
N SER A 152 -2.33 -5.18 -24.03
CA SER A 152 -2.25 -4.74 -22.64
C SER A 152 -3.47 -3.90 -22.19
N GLN A 153 -3.96 -3.01 -23.04
CA GLN A 153 -5.14 -2.19 -22.72
C GLN A 153 -6.41 -3.05 -22.62
N ILE A 154 -6.57 -4.03 -23.51
CA ILE A 154 -7.68 -4.99 -23.44
C ILE A 154 -7.59 -5.85 -22.18
N ALA A 155 -6.41 -6.39 -21.86
CA ALA A 155 -6.19 -7.17 -20.63
C ALA A 155 -6.52 -6.36 -19.36
N LYS A 156 -6.18 -5.06 -19.33
CA LYS A 156 -6.55 -4.15 -18.24
C LYS A 156 -8.06 -3.93 -18.14
N GLN A 157 -8.79 -3.84 -19.26
CA GLN A 157 -10.25 -3.67 -19.25
C GLN A 157 -10.97 -4.92 -18.72
N LEU A 158 -10.47 -6.12 -19.07
CA LEU A 158 -10.99 -7.39 -18.56
C LEU A 158 -10.89 -7.51 -17.03
N THR A 159 -9.81 -6.99 -16.45
CA THR A 159 -9.57 -7.04 -15.00
C THR A 159 -10.32 -5.95 -14.23
N LYS A 160 -10.53 -4.75 -14.81
CA LYS A 160 -11.38 -3.69 -14.24
C LYS A 160 -12.83 -4.15 -14.08
N ASN A 161 -13.40 -4.84 -15.08
CA ASN A 161 -14.77 -5.35 -15.04
C ASN A 161 -14.99 -6.50 -14.03
N LYS A 162 -13.92 -7.14 -13.53
CA LYS A 162 -14.02 -8.11 -12.41
C LYS A 162 -14.05 -7.41 -11.05
N ARG A 163 -13.39 -6.25 -10.90
CA ARG A 163 -13.34 -5.50 -9.64
C ARG A 163 -14.64 -4.78 -9.30
N SER A 164 -15.40 -4.30 -10.29
CA SER A 164 -16.73 -3.72 -10.07
C SER A 164 -17.71 -4.75 -9.48
N LYS A 165 -17.82 -5.93 -10.12
CA LYS A 165 -18.68 -7.03 -9.63
C LYS A 165 -18.35 -7.51 -8.22
N LYS A 166 -17.07 -7.48 -7.81
CA LYS A 166 -16.65 -7.90 -6.46
C LYS A 166 -17.01 -6.84 -5.39
N LYS A 167 -16.96 -5.55 -5.73
CA LYS A 167 -17.44 -4.47 -4.82
C LYS A 167 -18.96 -4.54 -4.64
N ASP A 168 -19.71 -4.75 -5.72
CA ASP A 168 -21.18 -4.82 -5.65
C ASP A 168 -21.68 -6.00 -4.81
N ASN A 169 -20.98 -7.15 -4.87
CA ASN A 169 -21.29 -8.30 -4.02
C ASN A 169 -20.90 -8.09 -2.55
N ALA A 170 -19.79 -7.41 -2.28
CA ALA A 170 -19.36 -7.15 -0.90
C ALA A 170 -20.30 -6.16 -0.18
N VAL A 171 -20.84 -5.16 -0.89
CA VAL A 171 -21.81 -4.20 -0.32
C VAL A 171 -23.13 -4.88 0.03
N ARG A 172 -23.60 -5.83 -0.79
CA ARG A 172 -24.84 -6.61 -0.52
C ARG A 172 -24.75 -7.58 0.66
N LEU A 173 -23.55 -7.97 1.07
CA LEU A 173 -23.34 -8.84 2.24
C LEU A 173 -23.23 -8.06 3.56
N ILE A 174 -23.05 -6.73 3.50
CA ILE A 174 -22.88 -5.87 4.68
C ILE A 174 -24.20 -5.18 5.07
N TYR A 175 -25.17 -5.08 4.16
CA TYR A 175 -26.52 -4.59 4.46
C TYR A 175 -27.57 -5.53 3.83
N PRO A 176 -28.31 -6.33 4.63
CA PRO A 176 -29.57 -6.93 4.19
C PRO A 176 -30.65 -5.87 3.96
#